data_AF-A0A6P1I435-F1
#
_entry.id   AF-A0A6P1I435-F1
#
_cell.length_a   1.000
_cell.length_b   1.000
_cell.length_c   1.000
_cell.angle_alpha   90.00
_cell.angle_beta   90.00
_cell.angle_gamma   90.00
#
_symmetry.space_group_name_H-M   'P 1'
#
loop_
_entity.id
_entity.type
_entity.pdbx_description
1 polymer ?
#
loop_
_entity_poly.entity_id
_entity_poly.type
_entity_poly.pdbx_seq_one_letter_code
_entity_poly.pdbx_strand_id
1 'polypeptide(L)'
;MAIEWAKSADKHGIDRDDALHAIENAVYVEQEFDEPRVPGHSKPWLFIGPPRTLGGPLLEVMVEIVPPRGMVVFHVMQARQKHLHRMTDQP
;
A
#
# COMPACT_ATOMS: atom_id res chain seq x y z
N MET A 1 11.24 -12.34 -0.13
CA MET A 1 10.00 -12.02 0.61
C MET A 1 8.88 -12.70 -0.13
N ALA A 2 8.02 -13.47 0.54
CA ALA A 2 6.84 -14.04 -0.12
C ALA A 2 5.78 -12.93 -0.21
N ILE A 3 5.34 -12.61 -1.43
CA ILE A 3 4.30 -11.60 -1.66
C ILE A 3 3.04 -12.31 -2.10
N GLU A 4 2.00 -12.19 -1.29
CA GLU A 4 0.66 -12.69 -1.61
C GLU A 4 -0.27 -11.53 -1.93
N TRP A 5 -1.29 -11.81 -2.74
CA TRP A 5 -2.24 -10.81 -3.21
C TRP A 5 -3.65 -11.25 -2.86
N ALA A 6 -4.36 -10.43 -2.07
CA ALA A 6 -5.78 -10.64 -1.89
C ALA A 6 -6.53 -10.28 -3.18
N LYS A 7 -7.64 -10.96 -3.46
CA LYS A 7 -8.49 -10.66 -4.63
C LYS A 7 -8.97 -9.20 -4.68
N SER A 8 -9.02 -8.52 -3.54
CA SER A 8 -9.40 -7.11 -3.46
C SER A 8 -8.34 -6.15 -4.00
N ALA A 9 -7.06 -6.53 -4.04
CA ALA A 9 -5.99 -5.69 -4.53
C ALA A 9 -6.15 -5.37 -6.02
N ASP A 10 -6.67 -6.30 -6.80
CA ASP A 10 -6.82 -6.14 -8.26
C ASP A 10 -8.10 -5.36 -8.65
N LYS A 11 -8.96 -4.96 -7.68
CA LYS A 11 -10.28 -4.34 -7.95
C LYS A 11 -10.21 -3.03 -8.75
N HIS A 12 -9.09 -2.34 -8.70
CA HIS A 12 -8.91 -1.03 -9.36
C HIS A 12 -8.12 -1.13 -10.66
N GLY A 13 -7.78 -2.34 -11.12
CA GLY A 13 -7.10 -2.56 -12.41
C GLY A 13 -5.66 -2.02 -12.47
N ILE A 14 -5.04 -1.79 -11.31
CA ILE A 14 -3.65 -1.37 -11.23
C ILE A 14 -2.75 -2.60 -11.34
N ASP A 15 -1.74 -2.51 -12.19
CA ASP A 15 -0.78 -3.58 -12.38
C ASP A 15 0.00 -3.86 -11.09
N ARG A 16 0.20 -5.14 -10.78
CA ARG A 16 0.87 -5.57 -9.55
C ARG A 16 2.31 -5.06 -9.49
N ASP A 17 3.00 -4.99 -10.61
CA ASP A 17 4.36 -4.44 -10.65
C ASP A 17 4.38 -2.92 -10.40
N ASP A 18 3.32 -2.19 -10.77
CA ASP A 18 3.21 -0.76 -10.43
C ASP A 18 2.97 -0.58 -8.92
N ALA A 19 2.19 -1.47 -8.30
CA ALA A 19 2.03 -1.48 -6.86
C ALA A 19 3.34 -1.85 -6.14
N LEU A 20 4.10 -2.83 -6.63
CA LEU A 20 5.41 -3.17 -6.07
C LEU A 20 6.40 -2.02 -6.23
N HIS A 21 6.45 -1.39 -7.40
CA HIS A 21 7.28 -0.21 -7.61
C HIS A 21 6.91 0.93 -6.66
N ALA A 22 5.62 1.15 -6.39
CA ALA A 22 5.16 2.15 -5.43
C ALA A 22 5.58 1.82 -3.98
N ILE A 23 5.64 0.54 -3.60
CA ILE A 23 6.16 0.12 -2.29
C ILE A 23 7.67 0.36 -2.20
N GLU A 24 8.43 -0.06 -3.22
CA GLU A 24 9.89 0.05 -3.27
C GLU A 24 10.38 1.50 -3.32
N ASN A 25 9.60 2.38 -3.96
CA ASN A 25 9.90 3.80 -4.14
C ASN A 25 8.95 4.69 -3.34
N ALA A 26 8.44 4.18 -2.22
CA ALA A 26 7.48 4.91 -1.40
C ALA A 26 8.05 6.25 -0.93
N VAL A 27 7.31 7.32 -1.20
CA VAL A 27 7.61 8.68 -0.71
C VAL A 27 7.00 8.92 0.67
N TYR A 28 6.10 8.04 1.10
CA TYR A 28 5.47 8.07 2.41
C TYR A 28 5.13 6.65 2.87
N VAL A 29 5.40 6.37 4.15
CA VAL A 29 5.07 5.11 4.80
C VAL A 29 4.46 5.41 6.17
N GLU A 30 3.26 4.91 6.41
CA GLU A 30 2.60 4.94 7.72
C GLU A 30 2.43 3.50 8.20
N GLN A 31 3.18 3.13 9.24
CA GLN A 31 3.07 1.81 9.86
C GLN A 31 1.86 1.78 10.79
N GLU A 32 1.20 0.63 10.87
CA GLU A 32 0.02 0.44 11.72
C GLU A 32 -1.06 1.52 11.50
N PHE A 33 -1.25 1.89 10.22
CA PHE A 33 -2.08 3.01 9.73
C PHE A 33 -3.55 2.96 10.18
N ASP A 34 -4.10 1.76 10.37
CA ASP A 34 -5.50 1.54 10.71
C ASP A 34 -5.62 0.28 11.59
N GLU A 35 -6.80 0.06 12.16
CA GLU A 35 -7.12 -1.20 12.83
C GLU A 35 -7.40 -2.32 11.81
N PRO A 36 -7.02 -3.58 12.09
CA PRO A 36 -7.33 -4.69 11.22
C PRO A 36 -8.85 -4.88 11.14
N ARG A 37 -9.38 -4.97 9.92
CA ARG A 37 -10.82 -5.14 9.70
C ARG A 37 -11.33 -6.54 10.05
N VAL A 38 -10.41 -7.49 10.20
CA VAL A 38 -10.71 -8.90 10.50
C VAL A 38 -9.93 -9.30 11.76
N PRO A 39 -10.59 -9.90 12.77
CA PRO A 39 -9.91 -10.37 13.98
C PRO A 39 -8.77 -11.34 13.65
N GLY A 40 -7.61 -11.17 14.29
CA GLY A 40 -6.44 -12.02 14.10
C GLY A 40 -5.47 -11.57 13.01
N HIS A 41 -5.75 -10.48 12.31
CA HIS A 41 -4.85 -9.86 11.35
C HIS A 41 -4.00 -8.75 11.99
N SER A 42 -2.81 -8.51 11.44
CA SER A 42 -1.93 -7.43 11.89
C SER A 42 -2.43 -6.06 11.42
N LYS A 43 -2.06 -4.99 12.13
CA LYS A 43 -2.39 -3.63 11.70
C LYS A 43 -1.72 -3.35 10.35
N PRO A 44 -2.48 -2.92 9.33
CA PRO A 44 -1.94 -2.71 8.01
C PRO A 44 -0.96 -1.54 7.96
N TRP A 45 0.00 -1.64 7.05
CA TRP A 45 0.88 -0.54 6.69
C TRP A 45 0.38 0.11 5.41
N LEU A 46 0.49 1.44 5.34
CA LEU A 46 0.18 2.24 4.15
C LEU A 46 1.49 2.71 3.51
N PHE A 47 1.65 2.41 2.24
CA PHE A 47 2.68 2.96 1.37
C PHE A 47 2.04 3.91 0.36
N ILE A 48 2.65 5.07 0.14
CA ILE A 48 2.30 5.96 -0.97
C ILE A 48 3.55 6.16 -1.83
N GLY A 49 3.46 5.84 -3.11
CA GLY A 49 4.61 5.90 -4.03
C GLY A 49 4.20 5.97 -5.50
N PRO A 50 5.15 6.24 -6.41
CA PRO A 50 4.88 6.37 -7.83
C PRO A 50 4.73 4.99 -8.51
N PRO A 51 3.92 4.89 -9.58
CA PRO A 51 3.94 3.72 -10.46
C PRO A 51 5.24 3.70 -11.28
N ARG A 52 5.46 2.63 -12.07
CA ARG A 52 6.63 2.57 -12.98
C ARG A 52 6.56 3.62 -14.09
N THR A 53 5.34 4.01 -14.47
CA THR A 53 5.13 5.05 -15.48
C THR A 53 5.53 6.42 -14.92
N LEU A 54 6.55 7.02 -15.53
CA LEU A 54 7.07 8.32 -15.12
C LEU A 54 5.97 9.40 -15.21
N GLY A 55 5.79 10.17 -14.12
CA GLY A 55 4.78 11.21 -14.02
C GLY A 55 3.35 10.70 -13.81
N GLY A 56 3.15 9.39 -13.64
CA GLY A 56 1.86 8.82 -13.24
C GLY A 56 1.42 9.27 -11.83
N PRO A 57 0.12 9.17 -11.51
CA PRO A 57 -0.36 9.57 -10.20
C PRO A 57 0.15 8.62 -9.11
N LEU A 58 0.40 9.16 -7.91
CA LEU A 58 0.79 8.33 -6.76
C LEU A 58 -0.25 7.24 -6.48
N LEU A 59 0.23 6.09 -6.04
CA LEU A 59 -0.59 4.95 -5.63
C LEU A 59 -0.59 4.85 -4.11
N GLU A 60 -1.74 4.54 -3.52
CA GLU A 60 -1.83 4.03 -2.16
C GLU A 60 -1.85 2.51 -2.19
N VAL A 61 -0.94 1.89 -1.44
CA VAL A 61 -0.83 0.44 -1.30
C VAL A 61 -0.91 0.09 0.17
N MET A 62 -1.87 -0.77 0.54
CA MET A 62 -1.96 -1.28 1.91
C MET A 62 -1.60 -2.75 1.96
N VAL A 63 -0.80 -3.09 2.98
CA VAL A 63 -0.24 -4.41 3.14
C VAL A 63 -0.35 -4.87 4.58
N GLU A 64 -0.48 -6.17 4.77
CA GLU A 64 -0.26 -6.83 6.05
C GLU A 64 1.14 -7.45 6.04
N ILE A 65 1.96 -7.15 7.05
CA ILE A 65 3.26 -7.79 7.22
C ILE A 65 3.06 -9.11 7.94
N VAL A 66 3.49 -10.22 7.34
CA VAL A 66 3.37 -11.58 7.88
C VAL A 66 4.76 -12.10 8.25
N PRO A 67 5.15 -12.12 9.54
CA PRO A 67 6.45 -12.62 9.96
C PRO A 67 6.69 -14.08 9.56
N PRO A 68 7.94 -14.50 9.28
CA PRO A 68 9.17 -13.70 9.41
C PRO A 68 9.54 -12.90 8.16
N ARG A 69 9.00 -13.21 6.97
CA ARG A 69 9.41 -12.61 5.68
C ARG A 69 8.30 -12.62 4.61
N GLY A 70 7.05 -12.45 5.02
CA GLY A 70 5.88 -12.41 4.15
C GLY A 70 5.20 -11.04 4.16
N MET A 71 4.50 -10.73 3.07
CA MET A 71 3.55 -9.62 3.03
C MET A 71 2.33 -10.00 2.19
N VAL A 72 1.17 -9.52 2.61
CA VAL A 72 -0.09 -9.68 1.86
C VAL A 72 -0.54 -8.30 1.39
N VAL A 73 -0.54 -8.08 0.08
CA VAL A 73 -1.10 -6.86 -0.52
C VAL A 73 -2.60 -7.05 -0.68
N PHE A 74 -3.40 -6.21 -0.03
CA PHE A 74 -4.86 -6.35 -0.06
C PHE A 74 -5.61 -5.16 -0.62
N HIS A 75 -4.94 -4.03 -0.82
CA HIS A 75 -5.53 -2.80 -1.35
C HIS A 75 -4.50 -2.05 -2.20
N VAL A 76 -4.87 -1.74 -3.44
CA VAL A 76 -4.09 -0.92 -4.37
C VAL A 76 -5.05 -0.01 -5.10
N MET A 77 -4.80 1.30 -5.07
CA MET A 77 -5.51 2.26 -5.91
C MET A 77 -4.68 3.53 -6.09
N GLN A 78 -5.14 4.44 -6.95
CA GLN A 78 -4.62 5.80 -6.98
C GLN A 78 -4.79 6.46 -5.60
N ALA A 79 -3.75 7.10 -5.10
CA ALA A 79 -3.73 7.75 -3.80
C ALA A 79 -4.86 8.78 -3.69
N ARG A 80 -5.70 8.59 -2.67
CA ARG A 80 -6.82 9.50 -2.39
C ARG A 80 -6.32 10.75 -1.68
N GLN A 81 -7.00 11.86 -1.92
CA GLN A 81 -6.69 13.16 -1.29
C GLN A 81 -6.54 13.07 0.23
N LYS A 82 -7.39 12.29 0.91
CA LYS A 82 -7.28 12.09 2.38
C LYS A 82 -5.97 11.47 2.84
N HIS A 83 -5.33 10.62 2.03
CA HIS A 83 -4.03 10.02 2.37
C HIS A 83 -2.88 10.90 1.91
N LEU A 84 -3.07 11.65 0.82
CA LEU A 84 -2.12 12.69 0.42
C LEU A 84 -2.03 13.81 1.46
N HIS A 85 -3.14 14.22 2.08
CA HIS A 85 -3.13 15.20 3.18
C HIS A 85 -2.38 14.67 4.42
N ARG A 86 -2.33 13.36 4.64
CA ARG A 86 -1.53 12.78 5.75
C ARG A 86 -0.03 12.95 5.53
N MET A 87 0.41 13.05 4.28
CA MET A 87 1.82 13.32 3.95
C MET A 87 2.24 14.73 4.37
N THR A 88 1.30 15.69 4.40
CA THR A 88 1.58 17.08 4.78
C THR A 88 1.42 17.36 6.27
N ASP A 89 0.74 16.47 6.99
CA ASP A 89 0.44 16.63 8.43
C ASP A 89 1.50 15.99 9.35
N GLN A 90 2.61 15.47 8.81
CA GLN A 90 3.74 15.02 9.64
C GLN A 90 4.67 16.20 9.99
N PRO A 91 4.93 16.46 11.30
CA PRO A 91 5.85 17.52 11.75
C PRO A 91 7.32 17.22 11.44
#